data_AF-A0A9P6XL64-F1
#
_entry.id   AF-A0A9P6XL64-F1
#
_cell.length_a   1.000
_cell.length_b   1.000
_cell.length_c   1.000
_cell.angle_alpha   90.00
_cell.angle_beta   90.00
_cell.angle_gamma   90.00
#
_symmetry.space_group_name_H-M   'P 1'
#
loop_
_entity.id
_entity.type
_entity.pdbx_description
1 polymer ?
#
loop_
_entity_poly.entity_id
_entity_poly.type
_entity_poly.pdbx_seq_one_letter_code
_entity_poly.pdbx_strand_id
1 'polypeptide(L)' 'MYNLGGYSNKELDVIIDRIKTETDPAKRDADIITVLQGHAKDFGHLPLHDQGIPWAMRKNVTVIHRADNRLVADWVKVD' A
#
# COMPACT_ATOMS: atom_id res chain seq x y z
N MET A 1 -6.64 5.89 -14.29
CA MET A 1 -7.89 5.55 -13.56
C MET A 1 -7.73 4.12 -13.05
N TYR A 2 -7.91 3.87 -11.75
CA TYR A 2 -7.52 2.60 -11.10
C TYR A 2 -8.69 1.75 -10.55
N ASN A 3 -9.93 2.24 -10.63
CA ASN A 3 -11.13 1.48 -10.24
C ASN A 3 -11.65 0.63 -11.42
N LEU A 4 -10.96 -0.48 -11.72
CA LEU A 4 -11.31 -1.35 -12.85
C LEU A 4 -12.56 -2.21 -12.59
N GLY A 5 -12.90 -2.44 -11.32
CA GLY A 5 -14.11 -3.20 -10.92
C GLY A 5 -15.37 -2.34 -10.81
N GLY A 6 -15.27 -1.01 -10.94
CA GLY A 6 -16.41 -0.10 -10.80
C GLY A 6 -17.03 -0.08 -9.39
N TYR A 7 -16.28 -0.51 -8.36
CA TYR A 7 -16.76 -0.56 -6.98
C TYR A 7 -17.08 0.85 -6.47
N SER A 8 -18.18 0.99 -5.73
CA SER A 8 -18.64 2.25 -5.14
C SER A 8 -19.47 1.97 -3.89
N ASN A 9 -19.11 2.60 -2.77
CA ASN A 9 -19.83 2.45 -1.51
C ASN A 9 -19.82 3.80 -0.76
N LYS A 10 -20.97 4.47 -0.74
CA LYS A 10 -21.11 5.82 -0.16
C LYS A 10 -20.78 5.88 1.32
N GLU A 11 -21.02 4.81 2.07
CA GLU A 11 -20.74 4.77 3.51
C GLU A 11 -19.23 4.71 3.77
N LEU A 12 -18.51 3.92 2.97
CA LEU A 12 -17.04 3.86 3.04
C LEU A 12 -16.40 5.16 2.53
N ASP A 13 -16.98 5.79 1.50
CA ASP A 13 -16.49 7.06 0.95
C ASP A 13 -16.44 8.17 2.01
N VAL A 14 -17.44 8.24 2.90
CA VAL A 14 -17.45 9.20 4.03
C VAL A 14 -16.26 8.98 4.98
N ILE A 15 -15.91 7.73 5.24
CA ILE A 15 -14.76 7.38 6.10
C ILE A 15 -13.45 7.70 5.37
N ILE A 16 -13.37 7.41 4.07
CA ILE A 16 -12.22 7.74 3.21
C ILE A 16 -11.94 9.26 3.21
N ASP A 17 -12.99 10.08 3.14
CA ASP A 17 -12.83 11.53 3.20
C ASP A 17 -12.32 12.01 4.56
N ARG A 18 -12.74 11.38 5.66
CA ARG A 18 -12.19 11.64 7.00
C ARG A 18 -10.70 11.28 7.10
N ILE A 19 -10.30 10.10 6.59
CA ILE A 19 -8.91 9.61 6.58
C ILE A 19 -7.93 10.65 6.00
N LYS A 20 -8.34 11.39 4.95
CA LYS A 20 -7.51 12.40 4.28
C LYS A 20 -7.09 13.56 5.19
N THR A 21 -7.87 13.85 6.23
CA THR A 21 -7.69 15.02 7.10
C THR A 21 -7.40 14.65 8.55
N GLU A 22 -7.51 13.37 8.92
CA GLU A 22 -7.23 12.89 10.27
C GLU A 22 -5.71 12.94 10.57
N THR A 23 -5.38 13.65 11.64
CA THR A 23 -4.00 13.89 12.09
C THR A 23 -3.53 12.88 13.13
N ASP A 24 -4.43 12.29 13.90
CA ASP A 24 -4.12 11.25 14.88
C ASP A 24 -3.86 9.92 14.15
N PRO A 25 -2.62 9.38 14.22
CA PRO A 25 -2.28 8.15 13.51
C PRO A 25 -3.13 6.96 13.94
N ALA A 26 -3.43 6.81 15.24
CA ALA A 26 -4.17 5.66 15.74
C ALA A 26 -5.62 5.68 15.25
N LYS A 27 -6.25 6.86 15.19
CA LYS A 27 -7.60 7.02 14.61
C LYS A 27 -7.60 6.78 13.12
N ARG A 28 -6.63 7.36 12.39
CA ARG A 28 -6.52 7.18 10.95
C ARG A 28 -6.32 5.71 10.57
N ASP A 29 -5.49 4.99 11.31
CA ASP A 29 -5.23 3.57 11.06
C ASP A 29 -6.48 2.71 11.33
N ALA A 30 -7.23 3.00 12.40
CA ALA A 30 -8.50 2.32 12.69
C ALA A 30 -9.54 2.54 11.57
N ASP A 31 -9.60 3.75 11.02
CA ASP A 31 -10.48 4.08 9.89
C ASP A 31 -10.06 3.37 8.61
N ILE A 32 -8.77 3.34 8.30
CA ILE A 32 -8.22 2.60 7.15
C ILE A 32 -8.59 1.11 7.25
N ILE A 33 -8.41 0.50 8.43
CA ILE A 33 -8.79 -0.89 8.68
C ILE A 33 -10.29 -1.09 8.42
N THR A 34 -11.13 -0.19 8.92
CA THR A 34 -12.58 -0.26 8.74
C THR A 34 -12.96 -0.25 7.25
N VAL A 35 -12.39 0.66 6.47
CA VAL A 35 -12.64 0.77 5.02
C VAL A 35 -12.16 -0.48 4.28
N LEU A 36 -10.95 -0.96 4.55
CA LEU A 36 -10.40 -2.16 3.91
C LEU A 36 -11.22 -3.41 4.23
N GLN A 37 -11.72 -3.55 5.46
CA GLN A 37 -12.61 -4.63 5.85
C GLN A 37 -13.97 -4.54 5.16
N GLY A 38 -14.54 -3.34 5.01
CA GLY A 38 -15.77 -3.13 4.24
C GLY A 38 -15.61 -3.54 2.78
N HIS A 39 -14.55 -3.06 2.12
CA HIS A 39 -14.23 -3.42 0.74
C HIS A 39 -14.05 -4.92 0.54
N ALA A 40 -13.42 -5.60 1.51
CA ALA A 40 -13.26 -7.05 1.49
C ALA A 40 -14.60 -7.80 1.67
N LYS A 41 -15.47 -7.34 2.57
CA LYS A 41 -16.81 -7.93 2.79
C LYS A 41 -17.72 -7.80 1.57
N ASP A 42 -17.59 -6.69 0.84
CA ASP A 42 -18.34 -6.45 -0.40
C ASP A 42 -17.73 -7.16 -1.61
N PHE A 43 -16.61 -7.87 -1.45
CA PHE A 43 -15.83 -8.47 -2.54
C PHE A 43 -15.42 -7.44 -3.61
N GLY A 44 -15.06 -6.22 -3.21
CA GLY A 44 -14.73 -5.13 -4.14
C GLY A 44 -13.51 -5.41 -5.02
N HIS A 45 -12.65 -6.36 -4.63
CA HIS A 45 -11.73 -7.08 -5.52
C HIS A 45 -11.35 -8.45 -4.92
N LEU A 46 -10.87 -9.36 -5.76
CA LEU A 46 -10.30 -10.63 -5.32
C LEU A 46 -8.77 -10.51 -5.22
N PRO A 47 -8.17 -10.48 -4.03
CA PRO A 47 -6.72 -10.50 -3.89
C PRO A 47 -6.17 -11.85 -4.34
N LEU A 48 -5.09 -11.84 -5.14
CA LEU A 48 -4.42 -13.06 -5.59
C LEU A 48 -3.26 -13.43 -4.66
N HIS A 49 -2.34 -12.49 -4.46
CA HIS A 49 -1.19 -12.64 -3.57
C HIS A 49 -0.65 -11.27 -3.15
N ASP A 50 0.09 -11.23 -2.04
CA ASP A 50 0.95 -10.09 -1.70
C ASP A 50 2.36 -10.35 -2.24
N GLN A 51 2.88 -9.44 -3.06
CA GLN A 51 4.13 -9.65 -3.77
C GLN A 51 5.31 -9.44 -2.83
N GLY A 52 5.93 -10.54 -2.41
CA GLY A 52 7.27 -10.49 -1.81
C GLY A 52 8.29 -9.99 -2.84
N ILE A 53 9.13 -9.05 -2.45
CA ILE A 53 10.12 -8.41 -3.32
C ILE A 53 11.53 -8.73 -2.79
N PRO A 54 12.09 -9.92 -3.05
CA PRO A 54 13.46 -10.22 -2.64
C PRO A 54 14.46 -9.60 -3.61
N TRP A 55 15.48 -8.93 -3.08
CA TRP A 55 16.65 -8.52 -3.86
C TRP A 55 17.86 -9.33 -3.43
N ALA A 56 18.68 -9.72 -4.40
CA ALA A 56 19.95 -10.39 -4.16
C ALA A 56 21.08 -9.52 -4.71
N MET A 57 22.13 -9.36 -3.91
CA MET A 57 23.31 -8.57 -4.26
C MET A 57 24.56 -9.44 -4.25
N ARG A 58 25.57 -9.05 -5.03
CA ARG A 58 26.93 -9.59 -4.87
C ARG A 58 27.49 -9.16 -3.52
N LYS A 59 28.49 -9.89 -3.01
CA LYS A 59 29.07 -9.64 -1.67
C LYS A 59 29.61 -8.22 -1.47
N ASN A 60 30.08 -7.57 -2.53
CA ASN A 60 30.64 -6.22 -2.49
C ASN A 60 29.67 -5.14 -2.98
N VAL A 61 28.38 -5.45 -3.13
CA VAL A 61 27.37 -4.49 -3.60
C VAL A 61 26.34 -4.27 -2.50
N THR A 62 26.17 -3.02 -2.09
CA THR A 62 25.15 -2.61 -1.12
C THR A 62 24.18 -1.62 -1.75
N VAL A 63 22.88 -1.82 -1.56
CA VAL A 63 21.82 -0.93 -2.00
C VAL A 63 20.66 -0.93 -1.00
N ILE A 64 19.97 0.20 -0.88
CA ILE A 64 18.75 0.30 -0.05
C ILE A 64 17.61 -0.40 -0.78
N HIS A 65 17.02 -1.41 -0.12
CA HIS A 65 15.76 -2.01 -0.56
C HIS A 65 14.60 -1.06 -0.24
N ARG A 66 13.97 -0.50 -1.27
CA ARG A 66 12.86 0.45 -1.10
C ARG A 66 11.53 -0.29 -1.06
N ALA A 67 10.63 0.20 -0.20
CA ALA A 67 9.27 -0.32 -0.08
C ALA A 67 8.47 -0.25 -1.40
N ASP A 68 8.83 0.62 -2.35
CA ASP A 68 8.19 0.72 -3.67
C ASP A 68 8.88 -0.11 -4.77
N ASN A 69 9.81 -1.01 -4.41
CA ASN A 69 10.57 -1.87 -5.34
C ASN A 69 11.30 -1.11 -6.46
N ARG A 70 11.72 0.13 -6.23
CA ARG A 70 12.49 0.89 -7.23
C ARG A 70 13.96 0.95 -6.88
N LEU A 71 14.81 0.64 -7.86
CA LEU A 71 16.24 0.89 -7.76
C LEU A 71 16.54 2.38 -7.92
N VAL A 72 17.36 2.93 -7.03
CA VAL A 72 17.96 4.25 -7.18
C VAL A 72 19.46 4.03 -7.36
N ALA A 73 19.95 4.24 -8.59
CA ALA A 73 21.34 3.95 -8.95
C ALA A 73 22.34 4.70 -8.07
N ASP A 74 22.05 5.95 -7.73
CA ASP A 74 22.88 6.81 -6.88
C ASP A 74 23.10 6.27 -5.46
N TRP A 75 22.24 5.34 -5.02
CA TRP A 75 22.33 4.71 -3.69
C TRP A 75 23.06 3.37 -3.71
N VAL A 76 23.53 2.94 -4.88
CA VAL A 76 24.32 1.72 -5.04
C VAL A 76 25.77 2.02 -4.66
N LYS A 77 26.31 1.23 -3.72
CA LYS A 77 27.72 1.24 -3.36
C LYS A 77 28.38 -0.05 -3.80
N VAL A 78 29.60 0.07 -4.32
CA VAL A 78 30.46 -1.05 -4.66
C VAL A 78 31.74 -0.89 -3.85
N ASP A 79 32.02 -1.88 -3.00
CA ASP A 79 33.27 -1.98 -2.24
C ASP A 79 34.41 -2.54 -3.11
#